data_AF-A0A820E427-F1
#
_entry.id   AF-A0A820E427-F1
#
_cell.length_a   1.000
_cell.length_b   1.000
_cell.length_c   1.000
_cell.angle_alpha   90.00
_cell.angle_beta   90.00
_cell.angle_gamma   90.00
#
_symmetry.space_group_name_H-M   'P 1'
#
loop_
_entity.id
_entity.type
_entity.pdbx_description
1 polymer ?
#
loop_
_entity_poly.entity_id
_entity_poly.type
_entity_poly.pdbx_seq_one_letter_code
_entity_poly.pdbx_strand_id
1 'polypeptide(L)'
;MANSTQAVAPYALRFYQGPAQGTNTVSNQSSIQQVRLNVTDLPSASNLESVPTKPWKPMIIVLTVLVVVVCGAALGIPFLLLQHQQQAQQPLLQQQRRQPPPLQPHQHQPHQRRQQQPQRQPLPLRPLRPQQLRQRQLQQVSVSITNHMCVSVIPSRAANLPAACSSYTTISDATRSVTYTTFVGCDSSSFSSSGQWVRFTGSGGTTIPTYVPGTSVCGTSATGWYASAMPSSGAIVSGTLCYDWSTTCQWSTSIEVANCNTYYVYLLYPSPTCNLRVCTV
;
A
#
# COMPACT_ATOMS: atom_id res chain seq x y z
N MET A 1 -53.02 53.76 16.11
CA MET A 1 -52.70 54.23 14.75
C MET A 1 -51.58 53.36 14.22
N ALA A 2 -51.89 52.61 13.18
CA ALA A 2 -51.05 51.60 12.52
C ALA A 2 -49.85 52.24 11.79
N ASN A 3 -48.74 51.51 11.58
CA ASN A 3 -48.56 50.83 10.30
C ASN A 3 -47.35 49.87 10.30
N SER A 4 -47.65 48.66 9.85
CA SER A 4 -46.77 47.61 9.34
C SER A 4 -46.39 47.89 7.88
N THR A 5 -45.20 47.46 7.42
CA THR A 5 -45.05 46.73 6.13
C THR A 5 -43.62 46.22 5.92
N GLN A 6 -43.53 44.93 5.61
CA GLN A 6 -42.44 44.28 4.87
C GLN A 6 -42.44 44.77 3.41
N ALA A 7 -41.31 44.69 2.70
CA ALA A 7 -41.13 43.75 1.58
C ALA A 7 -40.00 44.13 0.57
N VAL A 8 -39.45 43.06 0.00
CA VAL A 8 -38.84 42.84 -1.33
C VAL A 8 -37.55 43.56 -1.79
N ALA A 9 -36.57 42.72 -2.11
CA ALA A 9 -35.51 42.95 -3.08
C ALA A 9 -36.04 42.92 -4.53
N PRO A 10 -35.24 43.44 -5.49
CA PRO A 10 -35.17 42.77 -6.79
C PRO A 10 -33.73 42.54 -7.29
N TYR A 11 -33.59 41.43 -8.01
CA TYR A 11 -32.49 41.10 -8.91
C TYR A 11 -32.31 42.16 -10.02
N ALA A 12 -31.07 42.41 -10.42
CA ALA A 12 -30.76 42.96 -11.74
C ALA A 12 -29.57 42.22 -12.37
N LEU A 13 -29.70 41.98 -13.67
CA LEU A 13 -28.95 41.07 -14.53
C LEU A 13 -28.03 41.87 -15.48
N ARG A 14 -26.84 41.30 -15.76
CA ARG A 14 -26.01 41.37 -17.00
C ARG A 14 -25.35 42.74 -17.34
N PHE A 15 -24.33 42.90 -18.21
CA PHE A 15 -23.53 42.10 -19.18
C PHE A 15 -22.13 42.77 -19.34
N TYR A 16 -21.08 41.95 -19.46
CA TYR A 16 -19.91 41.96 -20.37
C TYR A 16 -19.19 43.24 -20.94
N GLN A 17 -17.85 43.08 -20.94
CA GLN A 17 -16.76 43.56 -21.85
C GLN A 17 -16.00 44.88 -21.52
N GLY A 18 -14.66 44.74 -21.40
CA GLY A 18 -13.64 45.81 -21.27
C GLY A 18 -13.36 46.53 -22.60
N PRO A 19 -12.13 47.01 -22.94
CA PRO A 19 -10.81 46.92 -22.28
C PRO A 19 -10.00 48.27 -22.25
N ALA A 20 -8.83 48.31 -21.59
CA ALA A 20 -7.71 49.23 -21.89
C ALA A 20 -6.53 48.88 -20.95
N GLN A 21 -5.40 48.36 -21.44
CA GLN A 21 -4.22 49.07 -21.98
C GLN A 21 -3.36 49.77 -20.92
N GLY A 22 -2.05 49.52 -21.01
CA GLY A 22 -0.98 50.20 -20.29
C GLY A 22 -0.54 49.50 -19.00
N THR A 23 0.73 49.38 -18.65
CA THR A 23 2.01 49.74 -19.26
C THR A 23 3.02 49.05 -18.35
N ASN A 24 4.07 48.40 -18.87
CA ASN A 24 5.30 48.31 -18.10
C ASN A 24 6.52 48.30 -19.00
N THR A 25 7.45 49.10 -18.53
CA THR A 25 8.58 49.74 -19.18
C THR A 25 9.78 48.81 -19.37
N VAL A 26 10.53 49.14 -20.41
CA VAL A 26 11.82 48.58 -20.84
C VAL A 26 12.93 48.96 -19.87
N SER A 27 13.72 47.98 -19.45
CA SER A 27 15.20 47.98 -19.28
C SER A 27 15.57 46.58 -18.75
N ASN A 28 16.64 45.89 -19.11
CA ASN A 28 17.88 46.25 -19.75
C ASN A 28 18.52 44.95 -20.30
N GLN A 29 19.17 45.06 -21.46
CA GLN A 29 20.40 44.35 -21.86
C GLN A 29 20.47 42.82 -22.04
N SER A 30 20.76 42.50 -23.30
CA SER A 30 21.76 41.53 -23.81
C SER A 30 21.30 40.09 -24.12
N SER A 31 21.36 39.83 -25.43
CA SER A 31 21.86 38.59 -26.05
C SER A 31 20.83 37.63 -26.65
N ILE A 32 21.02 37.43 -27.96
CA ILE A 32 20.55 36.35 -28.84
C ILE A 32 19.18 36.60 -29.51
N GLN A 33 19.25 37.05 -30.77
CA GLN A 33 18.16 37.02 -31.75
C GLN A 33 17.61 35.59 -31.89
N GLN A 34 16.31 35.39 -31.70
CA GLN A 34 15.59 34.29 -32.32
C GLN A 34 14.87 34.82 -33.57
N VAL A 35 15.26 34.27 -34.72
CA VAL A 35 14.54 34.42 -35.98
C VAL A 35 13.19 33.71 -35.82
N ARG A 36 12.09 34.46 -35.66
CA ARG A 36 10.74 33.92 -35.89
C ARG A 36 10.51 33.83 -37.39
N LEU A 37 10.37 32.62 -37.93
CA LEU A 37 9.75 32.42 -39.24
C LEU A 37 8.23 32.48 -39.05
N ASN A 38 7.61 33.44 -39.74
CA ASN A 38 6.17 33.67 -39.77
C ASN A 38 5.56 32.69 -40.78
N VAL A 39 4.83 31.68 -40.30
CA VAL A 39 4.17 30.68 -41.17
C VAL A 39 2.74 31.12 -41.40
N THR A 40 2.55 31.95 -42.42
CA THR A 40 1.26 32.14 -43.10
C THR A 40 1.58 32.20 -44.57
N ASP A 41 1.42 31.06 -45.25
CA ASP A 41 1.05 30.91 -46.66
C ASP A 41 1.52 29.53 -47.13
N LEU A 42 0.58 28.58 -47.26
CA LEU A 42 0.71 27.44 -48.17
C LEU A 42 -0.70 26.86 -48.42
N PRO A 43 -1.08 26.64 -49.70
CA PRO A 43 -2.42 26.21 -50.09
C PRO A 43 -2.63 24.69 -49.96
N SER A 44 -3.91 24.34 -49.86
CA SER A 44 -4.48 23.00 -49.81
C SER A 44 -4.01 22.10 -50.95
N ALA A 45 -3.45 20.94 -50.61
CA ALA A 45 -3.21 19.84 -51.54
C ALA A 45 -4.02 18.61 -51.08
N SER A 46 -5.16 18.42 -51.71
CA SER A 46 -5.84 17.12 -51.81
C SER A 46 -5.02 16.19 -52.72
N ASN A 47 -5.06 14.89 -52.40
CA ASN A 47 -4.41 13.75 -53.07
C ASN A 47 -2.97 13.45 -52.64
N LEU A 48 -2.85 12.57 -51.63
CA LEU A 48 -1.75 11.61 -51.53
C LEU A 48 -2.37 10.22 -51.38
N GLU A 49 -2.15 9.40 -52.40
CA GLU A 49 -2.54 8.01 -52.48
C GLU A 49 -1.88 7.19 -51.35
N SER A 50 -2.65 6.24 -50.82
CA SER A 50 -2.26 5.28 -49.79
C SER A 50 -1.16 4.35 -50.29
N VAL A 51 0.02 4.39 -49.65
CA VAL A 51 1.05 3.36 -49.80
C VAL A 51 0.61 2.11 -49.02
N PRO A 52 0.50 0.92 -49.64
CA PRO A 52 0.10 -0.29 -48.94
C PRO A 52 1.27 -0.81 -48.09
N THR A 53 1.12 -0.76 -46.77
CA THR A 53 2.03 -1.46 -45.84
C THR A 53 1.72 -2.95 -45.86
N LYS A 54 2.62 -3.75 -46.45
CA LYS A 54 2.55 -5.22 -46.43
C LYS A 54 2.77 -5.74 -44.99
N PRO A 55 1.99 -6.72 -44.52
CA PRO A 55 2.12 -7.25 -43.15
C PRO A 55 3.27 -8.26 -43.06
N TRP A 56 4.39 -7.86 -42.46
CA TRP A 56 5.49 -8.77 -42.08
C TRP A 56 5.13 -9.52 -40.79
N LYS A 57 4.07 -10.33 -40.84
CA LYS A 57 3.69 -11.28 -39.78
C LYS A 57 3.34 -12.62 -40.43
N PRO A 58 4.35 -13.33 -40.97
CA PRO A 58 4.45 -14.75 -40.62
C PRO A 58 5.89 -15.26 -40.39
N MET A 59 6.95 -14.52 -40.74
CA MET A 59 8.31 -15.07 -40.71
C MET A 59 8.95 -15.16 -39.30
N ILE A 60 8.43 -14.43 -38.29
CA ILE A 60 8.92 -14.51 -36.90
C ILE A 60 8.37 -15.75 -36.17
N ILE A 61 7.20 -16.26 -36.58
CA ILE A 61 6.57 -17.44 -35.98
C ILE A 61 7.31 -18.72 -36.42
N VAL A 62 7.78 -18.77 -37.67
CA VAL A 62 8.51 -19.95 -38.18
C VAL A 62 9.88 -20.12 -37.50
N LEU A 63 10.58 -19.01 -37.18
CA LEU A 63 11.86 -19.06 -36.45
C LEU A 63 11.69 -19.45 -34.97
N THR A 64 10.62 -19.00 -34.32
CA THR A 64 10.34 -19.37 -32.92
C THR A 64 9.84 -20.82 -32.79
N VAL A 65 9.08 -21.33 -33.76
CA VAL A 65 8.68 -22.74 -33.80
C VAL A 65 9.87 -23.68 -34.07
N LEU A 66 10.82 -23.29 -34.93
CA LEU A 66 12.03 -24.08 -35.19
C LEU A 66 12.95 -24.19 -33.96
N VAL A 67 13.09 -23.13 -33.17
CA VAL A 67 13.92 -23.14 -31.94
C VAL A 67 13.29 -24.02 -30.84
N VAL A 68 11.96 -24.07 -30.74
CA VAL A 68 11.26 -24.92 -29.76
C VAL A 68 11.34 -26.41 -30.14
N VAL A 69 11.30 -26.75 -31.43
CA VAL A 69 11.39 -28.14 -31.91
C VAL A 69 12.78 -28.75 -31.71
N VAL A 70 13.85 -27.95 -31.74
CA VAL A 70 15.23 -28.45 -31.52
C VAL A 70 15.54 -28.67 -30.02
N CYS A 71 14.82 -28.03 -29.09
CA CYS A 71 14.97 -28.30 -27.65
C CYS A 71 14.16 -29.51 -27.15
N GLY A 72 13.15 -29.94 -27.90
CA GLY A 72 12.22 -31.02 -27.51
C GLY A 72 12.71 -32.46 -27.75
N ALA A 73 13.81 -32.66 -28.46
CA ALA A 73 14.29 -34.00 -28.84
C ALA A 73 15.34 -34.62 -27.89
N ALA A 74 15.83 -33.87 -26.88
CA ALA A 74 16.93 -34.32 -26.02
C ALA A 74 16.52 -34.81 -24.61
N LEU A 75 15.22 -34.75 -24.26
CA LEU A 75 14.74 -35.13 -22.91
C LEU A 75 13.56 -36.11 -22.99
N GLY A 76 13.76 -37.22 -23.69
CA GLY A 76 12.83 -38.35 -23.73
C GLY A 76 13.21 -39.45 -22.73
N ILE A 77 12.60 -39.38 -21.53
CA ILE A 77 12.16 -40.53 -20.69
C ILE A 77 13.28 -41.35 -19.99
N PRO A 78 13.23 -41.57 -18.64
CA PRO A 78 12.04 -42.09 -17.97
C PRO A 78 11.61 -41.37 -16.69
N PHE A 79 10.46 -40.71 -16.79
CA PHE A 79 9.63 -40.20 -15.69
C PHE A 79 8.63 -41.26 -15.16
N LEU A 80 8.85 -42.55 -15.43
CA LEU A 80 7.93 -43.66 -15.09
C LEU A 80 8.46 -44.66 -14.05
N LEU A 81 9.55 -44.35 -13.33
CA LEU A 81 10.10 -45.23 -12.28
C LEU A 81 10.19 -44.59 -10.88
N LEU A 82 9.62 -43.39 -10.67
CA LEU A 82 9.80 -42.63 -9.42
C LEU A 82 8.50 -42.28 -8.67
N GLN A 83 7.47 -43.14 -8.73
CA GLN A 83 6.24 -42.96 -7.92
C GLN A 83 6.00 -44.03 -6.84
N HIS A 84 6.90 -45.00 -6.63
CA HIS A 84 6.59 -46.15 -5.76
C HIS A 84 7.18 -46.12 -4.32
N GLN A 85 7.61 -44.97 -3.78
CA GLN A 85 8.28 -44.96 -2.46
C GLN A 85 7.85 -43.86 -1.46
N GLN A 86 6.78 -43.08 -1.68
CA GLN A 86 6.39 -42.01 -0.73
C GLN A 86 5.23 -42.31 0.23
N GLN A 87 4.73 -43.55 0.31
CA GLN A 87 3.69 -43.93 1.29
C GLN A 87 4.24 -44.78 2.44
N ALA A 88 5.19 -44.24 3.22
CA ALA A 88 5.53 -44.84 4.52
C ALA A 88 6.32 -43.89 5.41
N GLN A 89 5.72 -42.79 5.90
CA GLN A 89 6.09 -42.15 7.18
C GLN A 89 5.23 -40.91 7.46
N GLN A 90 4.09 -41.12 8.12
CA GLN A 90 3.49 -40.23 9.12
C GLN A 90 2.23 -40.92 9.65
N PRO A 91 2.32 -41.57 10.83
CA PRO A 91 1.55 -41.06 11.96
C PRO A 91 2.22 -41.41 13.30
N LEU A 92 3.01 -40.52 13.89
CA LEU A 92 3.43 -40.66 15.30
C LEU A 92 3.40 -39.34 16.10
N LEU A 93 3.39 -38.18 15.43
CA LEU A 93 3.37 -36.88 16.12
C LEU A 93 1.98 -36.36 16.52
N GLN A 94 0.88 -37.03 16.11
CA GLN A 94 -0.47 -36.62 16.53
C GLN A 94 -0.93 -37.25 17.86
N GLN A 95 -0.28 -38.31 18.34
CA GLN A 95 -0.71 -39.00 19.56
C GLN A 95 -0.17 -38.35 20.85
N GLN A 96 0.84 -37.48 20.73
CA GLN A 96 1.48 -36.81 21.88
C GLN A 96 0.82 -35.49 22.30
N ARG A 97 -0.22 -35.01 21.59
CA ARG A 97 -0.98 -33.80 21.95
C ARG A 97 -2.32 -34.05 22.67
N ARG A 98 -2.56 -35.26 23.20
CA ARG A 98 -3.78 -35.60 23.96
C ARG A 98 -3.55 -35.99 25.42
N GLN A 99 -2.55 -35.43 26.09
CA GLN A 99 -2.44 -35.57 27.55
C GLN A 99 -2.69 -34.21 28.22
N PRO A 100 -3.79 -34.05 28.98
CA PRO A 100 -3.96 -32.90 29.85
C PRO A 100 -2.96 -33.00 31.02
N PRO A 101 -2.40 -31.86 31.48
CA PRO A 101 -1.45 -31.85 32.59
C PRO A 101 -2.11 -32.29 33.90
N PRO A 102 -1.39 -33.00 34.79
CA PRO A 102 -1.92 -33.43 36.07
C PRO A 102 -2.19 -32.22 36.98
N LEU A 103 -3.39 -32.18 37.55
CA LEU A 103 -3.79 -31.23 38.58
C LEU A 103 -2.96 -31.47 39.86
N GLN A 104 -2.13 -30.50 40.24
CA GLN A 104 -1.43 -30.52 41.53
C GLN A 104 -2.34 -30.04 42.67
N PRO A 105 -2.25 -30.61 43.87
CA PRO A 105 -3.04 -30.19 45.02
C PRO A 105 -2.53 -28.85 45.56
N HIS A 106 -3.45 -27.90 45.75
CA HIS A 106 -3.19 -26.67 46.49
C HIS A 106 -2.91 -26.99 47.97
N GLN A 107 -1.68 -26.77 48.40
CA GLN A 107 -1.35 -26.62 49.82
C GLN A 107 -1.27 -25.14 50.17
N HIS A 108 -2.20 -24.70 51.02
CA HIS A 108 -2.15 -23.44 51.73
C HIS A 108 -1.11 -23.53 52.85
N GLN A 109 -0.13 -22.62 52.86
CA GLN A 109 0.62 -22.30 54.08
C GLN A 109 0.82 -20.77 54.20
N PRO A 110 0.64 -20.20 55.41
CA PRO A 110 0.60 -18.76 55.61
C PRO A 110 1.99 -18.14 55.83
N HIS A 111 2.00 -16.82 55.64
CA HIS A 111 3.08 -15.84 55.77
C HIS A 111 4.16 -16.09 56.83
N GLN A 112 5.43 -15.89 56.42
CA GLN A 112 6.42 -15.13 57.20
C GLN A 112 7.29 -14.26 56.27
N ARG A 113 7.24 -12.93 56.49
CA ARG A 113 8.20 -11.98 55.92
C ARG A 113 9.53 -12.13 56.65
N ARG A 114 10.54 -12.71 55.99
CA ARG A 114 11.94 -12.45 56.32
C ARG A 114 12.46 -11.37 55.38
N GLN A 115 12.77 -10.21 55.95
CA GLN A 115 13.67 -9.24 55.34
C GLN A 115 15.07 -9.86 55.32
N GLN A 116 15.50 -10.37 54.17
CA GLN A 116 16.89 -10.71 53.93
C GLN A 116 17.33 -10.07 52.61
N GLN A 117 18.20 -9.09 52.78
CA GLN A 117 18.89 -8.31 51.76
C GLN A 117 19.95 -9.20 51.10
N PRO A 118 19.96 -9.41 49.77
CA PRO A 118 21.01 -10.18 49.14
C PRO A 118 22.26 -9.30 49.01
N GLN A 119 23.31 -9.63 49.76
CA GLN A 119 24.64 -9.09 49.53
C GLN A 119 25.10 -9.45 48.12
N ARG A 120 25.48 -8.45 47.32
CA ARG A 120 26.10 -8.66 46.01
C ARG A 120 27.51 -9.22 46.21
N GLN A 121 27.66 -10.52 46.02
CA GLN A 121 28.97 -11.12 45.78
C GLN A 121 29.32 -10.96 44.29
N PRO A 122 30.53 -10.49 43.92
CA PRO A 122 30.97 -10.44 42.53
C PRO A 122 31.18 -11.85 41.99
N LEU A 123 30.57 -12.16 40.84
CA LEU A 123 30.81 -13.42 40.13
C LEU A 123 32.26 -13.50 39.62
N PRO A 124 32.91 -14.67 39.66
CA PRO A 124 34.20 -14.87 39.00
C PRO A 124 34.04 -14.74 37.48
N LEU A 125 34.83 -13.85 36.87
CA LEU A 125 34.88 -13.67 35.42
C LEU A 125 35.40 -14.95 34.76
N ARG A 126 34.53 -15.59 33.97
CA ARG A 126 34.86 -16.76 33.16
C ARG A 126 35.74 -16.33 31.98
N PRO A 127 36.86 -17.02 31.69
CA PRO A 127 37.67 -16.70 30.52
C PRO A 127 36.84 -16.85 29.23
N LEU A 128 36.86 -15.82 28.37
CA LEU A 128 36.27 -15.88 27.04
C LEU A 128 37.04 -16.93 26.22
N ARG A 129 36.35 -17.99 25.80
CA ARG A 129 36.87 -18.91 24.78
C ARG A 129 37.19 -18.11 23.51
N PRO A 130 38.34 -18.34 22.86
CA PRO A 130 38.56 -17.79 21.52
C PRO A 130 37.44 -18.29 20.61
N GLN A 131 36.71 -17.35 20.01
CA GLN A 131 35.80 -17.67 18.94
C GLN A 131 36.63 -18.26 17.81
N GLN A 132 36.49 -19.57 17.57
CA GLN A 132 36.93 -20.14 16.30
C GLN A 132 36.10 -19.46 15.22
N LEU A 133 36.72 -18.49 14.55
CA LEU A 133 36.27 -17.98 13.27
C LEU A 133 36.14 -19.19 12.36
N ARG A 134 34.91 -19.68 12.22
CA ARG A 134 34.56 -20.68 11.22
C ARG A 134 34.81 -19.99 9.89
N GLN A 135 36.00 -20.19 9.34
CA GLN A 135 36.33 -19.82 7.97
C GLN A 135 35.23 -20.42 7.10
N ARG A 136 34.32 -19.56 6.63
CA ARG A 136 33.47 -19.91 5.51
C ARG A 136 34.43 -20.18 4.38
N GLN A 137 34.63 -21.45 4.02
CA GLN A 137 35.22 -21.77 2.75
C GLN A 137 34.38 -21.06 1.70
N LEU A 138 34.97 -20.04 1.07
CA LEU A 138 34.41 -19.44 -0.12
C LEU A 138 34.38 -20.58 -1.13
N GLN A 139 33.18 -21.10 -1.40
CA GLN A 139 32.98 -21.90 -2.60
C GLN A 139 33.41 -21.01 -3.75
N GLN A 140 34.55 -21.34 -4.37
CA GLN A 140 34.99 -20.70 -5.59
C GLN A 140 33.93 -21.01 -6.65
N VAL A 141 33.07 -20.04 -6.92
CA VAL A 141 32.22 -20.06 -8.11
C VAL A 141 33.15 -19.73 -9.27
N SER A 142 33.71 -20.76 -9.90
CA SER A 142 34.49 -20.61 -11.13
C SER A 142 33.54 -20.18 -12.25
N VAL A 143 33.56 -18.89 -12.59
CA VAL A 143 32.86 -18.38 -13.77
C VAL A 143 33.75 -18.63 -14.98
N SER A 144 33.40 -19.62 -15.78
CA SER A 144 34.06 -19.87 -17.07
C SER A 144 33.57 -18.82 -18.06
N ILE A 145 34.44 -17.88 -18.44
CA ILE A 145 34.12 -16.85 -19.44
C ILE A 145 34.27 -17.50 -20.82
N THR A 146 33.24 -18.23 -21.25
CA THR A 146 33.00 -18.45 -22.68
C THR A 146 32.31 -17.21 -23.23
N ASN A 147 32.80 -16.70 -24.35
CA ASN A 147 32.50 -15.41 -24.99
C ASN A 147 31.04 -15.26 -25.54
N HIS A 148 30.04 -15.71 -24.79
CA HIS A 148 28.64 -15.38 -24.99
C HIS A 148 28.14 -14.66 -23.74
N MET A 149 28.12 -13.33 -23.80
CA MET A 149 27.50 -12.47 -22.80
C MET A 149 26.00 -12.77 -22.75
N CYS A 150 25.59 -13.80 -22.00
CA CYS A 150 24.25 -13.87 -21.47
C CYS A 150 24.17 -12.83 -20.35
N VAL A 151 23.78 -11.59 -20.70
CA VAL A 151 23.27 -10.66 -19.70
C VAL A 151 22.01 -11.30 -19.16
N SER A 152 22.16 -12.02 -18.05
CA SER A 152 21.02 -12.42 -17.24
C SER A 152 20.48 -11.13 -16.67
N VAL A 153 19.43 -10.59 -17.29
CA VAL A 153 18.54 -9.66 -16.60
C VAL A 153 17.97 -10.51 -15.47
N ILE A 154 18.61 -10.48 -14.30
CA ILE A 154 17.99 -10.98 -13.09
C ILE A 154 16.77 -10.07 -12.93
N PRO A 155 15.53 -10.55 -13.13
CA PRO A 155 14.39 -9.73 -12.77
C PRO A 155 14.60 -9.39 -11.29
N SER A 156 14.74 -8.10 -10.99
CA SER A 156 14.76 -7.66 -9.61
C SER A 156 13.52 -8.31 -8.98
N ARG A 157 13.71 -9.06 -7.88
CA ARG A 157 12.59 -9.50 -7.03
C ARG A 157 11.98 -8.30 -6.31
N ALA A 158 11.84 -7.16 -6.97
CA ALA A 158 10.82 -6.20 -6.62
C ALA A 158 9.52 -6.94 -6.90
N ALA A 159 8.90 -7.49 -5.85
CA ALA A 159 7.50 -7.87 -5.91
C ALA A 159 6.78 -6.72 -6.62
N ASN A 160 6.10 -7.00 -7.73
CA ASN A 160 5.28 -6.01 -8.41
C ASN A 160 4.20 -5.60 -7.41
N LEU A 161 4.48 -4.56 -6.62
CA LEU A 161 3.56 -4.01 -5.64
C LEU A 161 2.38 -3.37 -6.37
N PRO A 162 1.20 -3.31 -5.73
CA PRO A 162 0.08 -2.56 -6.27
C PRO A 162 0.49 -1.12 -6.62
N ALA A 163 -0.04 -0.54 -7.68
CA ALA A 163 0.23 0.86 -8.06
C ALA A 163 -0.12 1.85 -6.94
N ALA A 164 -1.09 1.50 -6.09
CA ALA A 164 -1.43 2.23 -4.87
C ALA A 164 -0.25 2.38 -3.90
N CYS A 165 0.80 1.56 -4.00
CA CYS A 165 2.01 1.65 -3.18
C CYS A 165 3.01 2.70 -3.66
N SER A 166 2.85 3.25 -4.86
CA SER A 166 3.74 4.28 -5.42
C SER A 166 3.06 5.65 -5.58
N SER A 167 1.72 5.71 -5.58
CA SER A 167 0.97 6.96 -5.70
C SER A 167 -0.18 7.01 -4.69
N TYR A 168 -0.03 7.85 -3.67
CA TYR A 168 -1.01 8.06 -2.60
C TYR A 168 -0.78 9.41 -1.90
N THR A 169 -1.81 9.90 -1.22
CA THR A 169 -1.72 11.05 -0.32
C THR A 169 -1.40 10.59 1.09
N THR A 170 -0.57 11.34 1.82
CA THR A 170 -0.25 11.03 3.22
C THR A 170 -1.13 11.85 4.16
N ILE A 171 -1.65 11.22 5.21
CA ILE A 171 -2.34 11.88 6.33
C ILE A 171 -1.57 11.59 7.61
N SER A 172 -1.15 12.64 8.33
CA SER A 172 -0.39 12.56 9.58
C SER A 172 -1.13 13.13 10.80
N ASP A 173 -2.45 13.28 10.67
CA ASP A 173 -3.31 13.93 11.65
C ASP A 173 -3.40 13.13 12.97
N ALA A 174 -2.78 13.68 14.02
CA ALA A 174 -2.74 13.06 15.34
C ALA A 174 -4.13 12.87 15.97
N THR A 175 -5.12 13.68 15.58
CA THR A 175 -6.47 13.63 16.14
C THR A 175 -7.27 12.42 15.66
N ARG A 176 -6.77 11.66 14.67
CA ARG A 176 -7.38 10.40 14.19
C ARG A 176 -7.06 9.20 15.09
N SER A 177 -6.21 9.35 16.09
CA SER A 177 -5.93 8.26 17.03
C SER A 177 -7.18 7.80 17.77
N VAL A 178 -7.36 6.49 17.92
CA VAL A 178 -8.40 5.92 18.81
C VAL A 178 -8.29 6.40 20.26
N THR A 179 -7.16 6.97 20.68
CA THR A 179 -7.00 7.52 22.04
C THR A 179 -7.35 9.01 22.13
N TYR A 180 -7.67 9.67 21.01
CA TYR A 180 -8.02 11.08 20.98
C TYR A 180 -9.53 11.26 21.20
N THR A 181 -9.94 12.03 22.21
CA THR A 181 -11.33 12.06 22.71
C THR A 181 -12.06 13.39 22.48
N THR A 182 -11.40 14.40 21.90
CA THR A 182 -12.01 15.71 21.66
C THR A 182 -12.59 15.77 20.26
N PHE A 183 -13.82 16.25 20.07
CA PHE A 183 -14.40 16.36 18.73
C PHE A 183 -13.63 17.36 17.85
N VAL A 184 -13.36 16.97 16.59
CA VAL A 184 -12.68 17.79 15.58
C VAL A 184 -13.55 17.93 14.33
N GLY A 185 -14.09 16.82 13.82
CA GLY A 185 -14.91 16.87 12.59
C GLY A 185 -15.27 15.51 12.00
N CYS A 186 -15.49 15.51 10.69
CA CYS A 186 -16.01 14.40 9.89
C CYS A 186 -15.26 14.29 8.55
N ASP A 187 -15.35 13.13 7.88
CA ASP A 187 -14.69 12.82 6.62
C ASP A 187 -15.58 13.06 5.37
N SER A 188 -16.68 13.81 5.49
CA SER A 188 -17.64 14.01 4.40
C SER A 188 -17.10 14.88 3.25
N SER A 189 -15.97 15.55 3.46
CA SER A 189 -15.26 16.36 2.46
C SER A 189 -13.74 16.13 2.47
N SER A 190 -13.26 15.13 3.22
CA SER A 190 -11.82 14.88 3.40
C SER A 190 -11.16 14.09 2.26
N PHE A 191 -11.96 13.47 1.39
CA PHE A 191 -11.49 12.60 0.31
C PHE A 191 -12.16 12.97 -1.03
N SER A 192 -11.54 12.60 -2.15
CA SER A 192 -12.14 12.77 -3.48
C SER A 192 -13.40 11.94 -3.66
N SER A 193 -14.42 12.47 -4.32
CA SER A 193 -15.66 11.73 -4.65
C SER A 193 -15.42 10.52 -5.56
N SER A 194 -14.34 10.52 -6.36
CA SER A 194 -13.91 9.37 -7.16
C SER A 194 -13.03 8.37 -6.41
N GLY A 195 -12.81 8.58 -5.11
CA GLY A 195 -11.88 7.81 -4.30
C GLY A 195 -10.48 8.42 -4.27
N GLN A 196 -9.81 8.29 -3.13
CA GLN A 196 -8.45 8.77 -2.91
C GLN A 196 -7.62 7.71 -2.20
N TRP A 197 -6.48 7.34 -2.79
CA TRP A 197 -5.49 6.49 -2.14
C TRP A 197 -4.78 7.26 -1.03
N VAL A 198 -4.87 6.76 0.20
CA VAL A 198 -4.37 7.41 1.41
C VAL A 198 -3.49 6.47 2.22
N ARG A 199 -2.36 7.00 2.70
CA ARG A 199 -1.53 6.36 3.71
C ARG A 199 -1.60 7.17 5.01
N PHE A 200 -1.95 6.51 6.11
CA PHE A 200 -1.88 7.10 7.44
C PHE A 200 -0.46 6.98 8.01
N THR A 201 -0.01 8.03 8.69
CA THR A 201 1.34 8.17 9.27
C THR A 201 1.29 9.00 10.55
N GLY A 202 2.43 9.16 11.23
CA GLY A 202 2.54 10.05 12.38
C GLY A 202 2.00 9.47 13.68
N SER A 203 1.89 10.31 14.72
CA SER A 203 1.52 9.91 16.07
C SER A 203 0.03 9.58 16.25
N GLY A 204 -0.80 9.89 15.24
CA GLY A 204 -2.22 9.53 15.24
C GLY A 204 -2.47 8.04 15.00
N GLY A 205 -1.45 7.28 14.65
CA GLY A 205 -1.58 5.91 14.17
C GLY A 205 -1.28 5.81 12.68
N THR A 206 -0.98 4.60 12.23
CA THR A 206 -0.52 4.33 10.86
C THR A 206 -1.43 3.37 10.10
N THR A 207 -2.40 2.78 10.81
CA THR A 207 -3.33 1.80 10.24
C THR A 207 -4.75 2.08 10.71
N ILE A 208 -5.75 1.74 9.90
CA ILE A 208 -7.15 1.72 10.34
C ILE A 208 -7.34 0.48 11.25
N PRO A 209 -7.94 0.59 12.44
CA PRO A 209 -8.17 -0.55 13.31
C PRO A 209 -9.10 -1.59 12.66
N THR A 210 -8.87 -2.87 12.93
CA THR A 210 -9.73 -4.00 12.52
C THR A 210 -10.67 -4.45 13.64
N TYR A 211 -10.93 -3.56 14.59
CA TYR A 211 -11.84 -3.75 15.71
C TYR A 211 -12.64 -2.46 15.93
N VAL A 212 -13.76 -2.56 16.64
CA VAL A 212 -14.62 -1.41 16.97
C VAL A 212 -13.91 -0.52 18.00
N PRO A 213 -13.56 0.75 17.70
CA PRO A 213 -12.84 1.62 18.63
C PRO A 213 -13.68 2.11 19.82
N GLY A 214 -15.00 2.05 19.70
CA GLY A 214 -15.95 2.76 20.55
C GLY A 214 -16.27 4.15 19.98
N THR A 215 -17.32 4.79 20.49
CA THR A 215 -17.81 6.07 19.97
C THR A 215 -17.11 7.27 20.59
N SER A 216 -17.26 8.44 19.98
CA SER A 216 -16.72 9.71 20.50
C SER A 216 -15.19 9.73 20.71
N VAL A 217 -14.46 8.95 19.91
CA VAL A 217 -12.99 8.98 19.83
C VAL A 217 -12.52 9.31 18.40
N CYS A 218 -11.21 9.38 18.18
CA CYS A 218 -10.58 9.79 16.93
C CYS A 218 -11.09 11.10 16.34
N GLY A 219 -11.53 12.01 17.20
CA GLY A 219 -11.96 13.35 16.86
C GLY A 219 -13.30 13.42 16.12
N THR A 220 -14.17 12.46 16.36
CA THR A 220 -15.51 12.41 15.75
C THR A 220 -16.54 11.80 16.70
N SER A 221 -17.82 11.87 16.34
CA SER A 221 -18.89 11.23 17.10
C SER A 221 -19.04 9.75 16.74
N ALA A 222 -18.97 9.41 15.45
CA ALA A 222 -19.10 8.05 14.94
C ALA A 222 -17.85 7.55 14.25
N THR A 223 -17.30 6.46 14.78
CA THR A 223 -15.92 6.06 14.53
C THR A 223 -15.80 5.00 13.46
N GLY A 224 -14.93 5.25 12.48
CA GLY A 224 -14.65 4.34 11.38
C GLY A 224 -13.59 3.30 11.69
N TRP A 225 -13.83 2.05 11.30
CA TRP A 225 -12.90 0.91 11.41
C TRP A 225 -13.07 -0.07 10.24
N TYR A 226 -12.01 -0.84 9.94
CA TYR A 226 -12.02 -1.77 8.82
C TYR A 226 -12.56 -3.15 9.24
N ALA A 227 -13.79 -3.44 8.85
CA ALA A 227 -14.52 -4.65 9.20
C ALA A 227 -14.29 -5.79 8.20
N SER A 228 -13.03 -6.02 7.81
CA SER A 228 -12.66 -7.05 6.86
C SER A 228 -11.23 -7.54 7.13
N ALA A 229 -10.84 -8.65 6.50
CA ALA A 229 -9.49 -9.19 6.64
C ALA A 229 -8.47 -8.29 5.93
N MET A 230 -7.35 -8.02 6.61
CA MET A 230 -6.25 -7.24 6.02
C MET A 230 -5.56 -8.03 4.90
N PRO A 231 -5.10 -7.37 3.82
CA PRO A 231 -4.40 -8.01 2.71
C PRO A 231 -3.05 -8.61 3.12
N SER A 232 -2.71 -9.75 2.51
CA SER A 232 -1.35 -10.29 2.50
C SER A 232 -0.37 -9.33 1.79
N SER A 233 0.92 -9.44 2.10
CA SER A 233 1.98 -8.63 1.50
C SER A 233 1.91 -8.57 -0.03
N GLY A 234 1.90 -7.37 -0.61
CA GLY A 234 1.82 -7.14 -2.05
C GLY A 234 0.43 -7.35 -2.67
N ALA A 235 -0.59 -7.64 -1.87
CA ALA A 235 -1.97 -7.80 -2.35
C ALA A 235 -2.79 -6.52 -2.15
N ILE A 236 -3.85 -6.43 -2.94
CA ILE A 236 -4.94 -5.46 -2.81
C ILE A 236 -6.24 -6.23 -2.63
N VAL A 237 -7.06 -5.84 -1.66
CA VAL A 237 -8.33 -6.49 -1.37
C VAL A 237 -9.42 -5.46 -1.14
N SER A 238 -10.63 -5.75 -1.62
CA SER A 238 -11.82 -4.99 -1.27
C SER A 238 -12.32 -5.43 0.11
N GLY A 239 -12.86 -4.48 0.87
CA GLY A 239 -13.52 -4.78 2.13
C GLY A 239 -14.42 -3.65 2.59
N THR A 240 -14.92 -3.77 3.81
CA THR A 240 -15.93 -2.86 4.37
C THR A 240 -15.32 -1.97 5.43
N LEU A 241 -15.44 -0.66 5.25
CA LEU A 241 -15.18 0.34 6.28
C LEU A 241 -16.51 0.63 6.99
N CYS A 242 -16.60 0.26 8.26
CA CYS A 242 -17.78 0.41 9.11
C CYS A 242 -17.64 1.63 10.00
N TYR A 243 -18.76 2.29 10.33
CA TYR A 243 -18.82 3.39 11.29
C TYR A 243 -19.80 3.07 12.41
N ASP A 244 -19.33 3.20 13.65
CA ASP A 244 -20.09 2.89 14.87
C ASP A 244 -20.65 4.14 15.55
N TRP A 245 -21.91 4.10 16.00
CA TRP A 245 -22.52 5.13 16.85
C TRP A 245 -23.53 4.51 17.83
N SER A 246 -24.77 4.28 17.41
CA SER A 246 -25.81 3.72 18.29
C SER A 246 -25.87 2.20 18.16
N THR A 247 -25.54 1.71 16.98
CA THR A 247 -25.42 0.28 16.68
C THR A 247 -24.10 0.02 15.98
N THR A 248 -23.50 -1.15 16.24
CA THR A 248 -22.28 -1.58 15.58
C THR A 248 -22.43 -1.56 14.06
N CYS A 249 -21.51 -0.88 13.37
CA CYS A 249 -21.53 -0.69 11.92
C CYS A 249 -22.86 -0.10 11.39
N GLN A 250 -23.34 0.97 12.03
CA GLN A 250 -24.55 1.70 11.62
C GLN A 250 -24.45 2.26 10.18
N TRP A 251 -23.24 2.66 9.77
CA TRP A 251 -22.95 3.02 8.38
C TRP A 251 -21.76 2.22 7.87
N SER A 252 -21.70 2.04 6.54
CA SER A 252 -20.56 1.40 5.91
C SER A 252 -20.31 1.89 4.50
N THR A 253 -19.05 1.77 4.06
CA THR A 253 -18.63 2.01 2.68
C THR A 253 -17.69 0.90 2.23
N SER A 254 -17.79 0.47 0.98
CA SER A 254 -16.81 -0.42 0.37
C SER A 254 -15.53 0.36 0.07
N ILE A 255 -14.38 -0.20 0.44
CA ILE A 255 -13.05 0.37 0.19
C ILE A 255 -12.10 -0.69 -0.35
N GLU A 256 -10.95 -0.27 -0.85
CA GLU A 256 -9.82 -1.16 -1.14
C GLU A 256 -8.66 -0.88 -0.20
N VAL A 257 -7.93 -1.94 0.16
CA VAL A 257 -6.73 -1.86 1.00
C VAL A 257 -5.61 -2.57 0.28
N ALA A 258 -4.46 -1.90 0.15
CA ALA A 258 -3.23 -2.46 -0.40
C ALA A 258 -2.19 -2.65 0.69
N ASN A 259 -1.53 -3.81 0.74
CA ASN A 259 -0.37 -4.06 1.59
C ASN A 259 0.92 -3.83 0.81
N CYS A 260 1.65 -2.77 1.13
CA CYS A 260 2.90 -2.38 0.47
C CYS A 260 4.13 -2.97 1.17
N ASN A 261 3.98 -4.17 1.74
CA ASN A 261 4.91 -4.90 2.60
C ASN A 261 5.08 -4.29 4.00
N THR A 262 5.41 -3.00 4.10
CA THR A 262 5.72 -2.34 5.39
C THR A 262 4.68 -1.33 5.85
N TYR A 263 3.70 -1.03 5.01
CA TYR A 263 2.60 -0.11 5.31
C TYR A 263 1.37 -0.47 4.49
N TYR A 264 0.23 0.08 4.91
CA TYR A 264 -1.03 -0.04 4.17
C TYR A 264 -1.39 1.27 3.49
N VAL A 265 -2.09 1.15 2.37
CA VAL A 265 -2.71 2.27 1.66
C VAL A 265 -4.17 1.92 1.44
N TYR A 266 -5.05 2.90 1.64
CA TYR A 266 -6.49 2.73 1.68
C TYR A 266 -7.12 3.61 0.59
N LEU A 267 -7.99 3.04 -0.24
CA LEU A 267 -8.82 3.81 -1.17
C LEU A 267 -10.07 4.28 -0.44
N LEU A 268 -10.09 5.55 -0.03
CA LEU A 268 -11.15 6.14 0.79
C LEU A 268 -12.03 7.09 -0.02
N TYR A 269 -13.29 7.21 0.41
CA TYR A 269 -14.32 8.07 -0.19
C TYR A 269 -14.91 9.00 0.88
N PRO A 270 -15.53 10.13 0.49
CA PRO A 270 -16.31 10.96 1.39
C PRO A 270 -17.27 10.14 2.23
N SER A 271 -17.32 10.44 3.53
CA SER A 271 -18.27 9.75 4.40
C SER A 271 -19.72 10.12 4.07
N PRO A 272 -20.68 9.18 4.14
CA PRO A 272 -22.08 9.43 3.77
C PRO A 272 -22.77 10.55 4.56
N THR A 273 -22.35 10.78 5.81
CA THR A 273 -22.88 11.84 6.68
C THR A 273 -21.73 12.56 7.39
N CYS A 274 -21.98 13.79 7.85
CA CYS A 274 -21.01 14.54 8.62
C CYS A 274 -21.16 14.27 10.12
N ASN A 275 -20.70 13.11 10.54
CA ASN A 275 -20.33 12.76 11.92
C ASN A 275 -19.40 11.54 11.95
N LEU A 276 -18.97 11.10 10.77
CA LEU A 276 -18.24 9.87 10.54
C LEU A 276 -16.80 10.23 10.26
N ARG A 277 -15.85 9.55 10.90
CA ARG A 277 -14.42 9.76 10.61
C ARG A 277 -13.66 8.46 10.78
N VAL A 278 -12.72 8.21 9.89
CA VAL A 278 -11.82 7.05 9.96
C VAL A 278 -10.83 7.24 11.09
N CYS A 279 -10.83 6.30 12.04
CA CYS A 279 -9.85 6.25 13.12
C CYS A 279 -8.56 5.54 12.69
N THR A 280 -7.49 5.75 13.46
CA THR A 280 -6.18 5.13 13.26
C THR A 280 -5.56 4.64 14.56
N VAL A 281 -4.70 3.60 14.45
CA VAL A 281 -3.89 2.98 15.51
C VAL A 281 -2.44 2.79 15.08
#